data_AF-A0A1M3B6Z1-F1
#
_entry.id   AF-A0A1M3B6Z1-F1
#
_cell.length_a   1.000
_cell.length_b   1.000
_cell.length_c   1.000
_cell.angle_alpha   90.00
_cell.angle_beta   90.00
_cell.angle_gamma   90.00
#
_symmetry.space_group_name_H-M   'P 1'
#
loop_
_entity.id
_entity.type
_entity.pdbx_description
1 polymer ?
#
loop_
_entity_poly.entity_id
_entity_poly.type
_entity_poly.pdbx_seq_one_letter_code
_entity_poly.pdbx_strand_id
1 'polypeptide(L)' 'MSTKIDDDTLYDVPGLAKILGISEKTVRKMLAEGELKGKKLGRKWYATGSAIKSHFEEEKEMINQPVIGEKQKKGKK' A
#
# COMPACT_ATOMS: atom_id res chain seq x y z
N MET A 1 7.96 -11.43 3.98
CA MET A 1 8.78 -12.35 3.19
C MET A 1 8.34 -12.28 1.73
N SER A 2 9.27 -12.24 0.77
CA SER A 2 8.91 -12.28 -0.65
C SER A 2 9.05 -13.70 -1.21
N THR A 3 8.13 -14.08 -2.08
CA THR A 3 8.22 -15.31 -2.87
C THR A 3 8.28 -14.91 -4.34
N LYS A 4 9.30 -15.34 -5.07
CA LYS A 4 9.37 -15.13 -6.52
C LYS A 4 8.47 -16.15 -7.21
N ILE A 5 7.61 -15.69 -8.11
CA ILE A 5 6.80 -16.55 -8.98
C ILE A 5 7.08 -16.09 -10.41
N ASP A 6 7.66 -16.98 -11.20
CA ASP A 6 8.02 -16.77 -12.60
C ASP A 6 8.89 -15.51 -12.80
N ASP A 7 8.32 -14.43 -13.35
CA ASP A 7 8.98 -13.16 -13.64
C ASP A 7 8.64 -12.02 -12.67
N ASP A 8 7.71 -12.25 -11.73
CA ASP A 8 7.21 -11.23 -10.80
C ASP A 8 7.45 -11.63 -9.34
N THR A 9 7.92 -10.67 -8.54
CA THR A 9 8.09 -10.89 -7.10
C THR A 9 6.76 -10.64 -6.38
N LEU A 10 6.25 -11.65 -5.69
CA LEU A 10 5.10 -11.51 -4.80
C LEU A 10 5.56 -11.11 -3.40
N TYR A 11 5.02 -9.98 -2.95
CA TYR A 11 5.24 -9.47 -1.62
C TYR A 11 4.03 -9.81 -0.75
N ASP A 12 4.30 -10.42 0.41
CA ASP A 12 3.33 -10.53 1.48
C ASP A 12 3.23 -9.22 2.27
N VAL A 13 2.26 -9.16 3.19
CA VAL A 13 2.04 -7.98 4.05
C VAL A 13 3.31 -7.54 4.79
N PRO A 14 4.07 -8.42 5.47
CA PRO A 14 5.34 -8.04 6.11
C PRO A 14 6.40 -7.52 5.14
N GLY A 15 6.47 -8.07 3.91
CA GLY A 15 7.41 -7.64 2.88
C GLY A 15 7.06 -6.25 2.37
N LEU A 16 5.79 -6.01 2.09
CA LEU A 16 5.26 -4.70 1.73
C LEU A 16 5.51 -3.66 2.83
N ALA A 17 5.24 -4.01 4.09
CA ALA A 17 5.46 -3.13 5.23
C ALA A 17 6.93 -2.66 5.33
N LYS A 18 7.88 -3.57 5.10
CA LYS A 18 9.31 -3.24 5.09
C LYS A 18 9.72 -2.34 3.91
N ILE A 19 9.19 -2.61 2.72
CA ILE A 19 9.54 -1.85 1.51
C ILE A 19 8.94 -0.44 1.56
N LEU A 20 7.70 -0.34 2.02
CA LEU A 20 6.95 0.91 2.10
C LEU A 20 7.26 1.69 3.39
N GLY A 21 7.94 1.08 4.37
CA GLY A 21 8.25 1.71 5.66
C GLY A 21 7.01 1.99 6.52
N ILE A 22 5.90 1.28 6.30
CA ILE A 22 4.63 1.48 7.01
C ILE A 22 4.24 0.26 7.85
N SER A 23 3.25 0.42 8.72
CA SER A 23 2.76 -0.68 9.54
C SER A 23 2.03 -1.74 8.69
N GLU A 24 2.17 -3.01 9.08
CA GLU A 24 1.43 -4.13 8.45
C GLU A 24 -0.09 -3.92 8.49
N LYS A 25 -0.59 -3.23 9.52
CA LYS A 25 -2.01 -2.88 9.66
C LYS A 25 -2.45 -1.92 8.55
N THR A 26 -1.63 -0.91 8.26
CA THR A 26 -1.85 0.03 7.15
C THR A 26 -1.83 -0.71 5.82
N VAL A 27 -0.83 -1.55 5.58
CA VAL A 27 -0.73 -2.37 4.35
C VAL A 27 -1.99 -3.22 4.16
N ARG A 28 -2.48 -3.91 5.20
CA ARG A 28 -3.73 -4.68 5.13
C ARG A 28 -4.94 -3.82 4.80
N LYS A 29 -4.99 -2.59 5.31
CA LYS A 29 -6.07 -1.64 5.05
C LYS A 29 -6.05 -1.23 3.57
N MET A 30 -4.90 -0.80 3.05
CA MET A 30 -4.71 -0.41 1.65
C MET A 30 -5.08 -1.54 0.68
N LEU A 31 -4.70 -2.78 1.00
CA LEU A 31 -5.06 -3.97 0.23
C LEU A 31 -6.56 -4.30 0.29
N ALA A 32 -7.20 -4.10 1.44
CA ALA A 32 -8.62 -4.36 1.63
C ALA A 32 -9.52 -3.27 1.01
N GLU A 33 -9.05 -2.02 1.02
CA GLU A 33 -9.72 -0.86 0.42
C GLU A 33 -9.53 -0.82 -1.11
N GLY A 34 -8.61 -1.62 -1.64
CA GLY A 34 -8.33 -1.70 -3.07
C GLY A 34 -7.45 -0.58 -3.60
N GLU A 35 -6.87 0.24 -2.70
CA GLU A 35 -5.86 1.25 -3.05
C GLU A 35 -4.65 0.57 -3.70
N LEU A 36 -4.17 -0.52 -3.10
CA LEU A 36 -3.09 -1.32 -3.66
C LEU A 36 -3.67 -2.55 -4.37
N LYS A 37 -3.32 -2.73 -5.65
CA LYS A 37 -3.71 -3.90 -6.46
C LYS A 37 -3.07 -5.18 -5.88
N GLY A 38 -3.76 -5.83 -4.95
CA GLY A 38 -3.35 -7.10 -4.34
C GLY A 38 -4.44 -8.17 -4.41
N LYS A 39 -4.02 -9.43 -4.37
CA LYS A 39 -4.91 -10.59 -4.41
C LYS A 39 -4.87 -11.33 -3.07
N LYS A 40 -6.06 -11.60 -2.53
CA LYS A 40 -6.21 -12.44 -1.33
C LYS A 40 -6.11 -13.90 -1.74
N LEU A 41 -5.17 -14.63 -1.14
CA LEU A 41 -4.98 -16.07 -1.34
C LEU A 41 -5.05 -16.76 0.02
N GLY A 42 -6.18 -17.42 0.27
CA GLY A 42 -6.52 -18.01 1.56
C GLY A 42 -6.61 -16.95 2.67
N ARG A 43 -5.77 -17.09 3.70
CA ARG A 43 -5.69 -16.15 4.84
C ARG A 43 -4.67 -15.02 4.65
N LYS A 44 -3.93 -15.02 3.53
CA LYS A 44 -2.84 -14.08 3.27
C LYS A 44 -3.19 -13.18 2.09
N TRP A 45 -2.62 -11.98 2.12
CA TRP A 45 -2.64 -11.06 0.99
C TRP A 45 -1.29 -11.06 0.29
N TYR A 46 -1.33 -10.96 -1.03
CA TYR A 46 -0.14 -10.85 -1.86
C TYR A 46 -0.32 -9.73 -2.87
N ALA A 47 0.75 -8.98 -3.12
CA ALA A 47 0.83 -8.00 -4.20
C ALA A 47 2.07 -8.28 -5.06
N THR A 48 1.95 -8.13 -6.37
CA THR A 48 3.10 -8.23 -7.27
C THR A 48 3.91 -6.94 -7.26
N GLY A 49 5.21 -7.04 -7.54
CA GLY A 49 6.07 -5.86 -7.68
C GLY A 49 5.56 -4.88 -8.75
N SER A 50 5.05 -5.39 -9.87
CA SER A 50 4.42 -4.56 -10.91
C SER A 50 3.20 -3.78 -10.40
N ALA A 51 2.34 -4.39 -9.58
CA ALA A 51 1.18 -3.71 -9.01
C ALA A 51 1.54 -2.56 -8.07
N ILE A 52 2.63 -2.72 -7.29
CA ILE A 52 3.16 -1.66 -6.44
C ILE A 52 3.66 -0.50 -7.29
N LYS A 53 4.43 -0.79 -8.34
CA LYS A 53 4.94 0.24 -9.26
C LYS A 53 3.81 1.03 -9.92
N SER A 54 2.79 0.34 -10.43
CA SER A 54 1.63 1.00 -11.02
C SER A 54 0.89 1.90 -10.03
N HIS A 55 0.79 1.51 -8.76
CA HIS A 55 0.16 2.36 -7.73
C HIS A 55 0.89 3.70 -7.54
N PHE A 56 2.23 3.67 -7.50
CA PHE A 56 3.04 4.89 -7.40
C PHE A 56 3.06 5.73 -8.69
N GLU A 57 2.87 5.10 -9.85
CA GLU A 57 2.73 5.81 -11.12
C GLU A 57 1.36 6.49 -11.24
N GLU A 58 0.28 5.83 -10.80
CA GLU A 58 -1.08 6.39 -10.75
C GLU A 58 -1.18 7.58 -9.76
N GLU A 59 -0.42 7.55 -8.65
CA GLU A 59 -0.40 8.63 -7.65
C GLU A 59 0.23 9.94 -8.19
N LYS A 60 1.13 9.86 -9.20
CA LYS A 60 1.70 11.05 -9.84
C LYS A 60 0.67 11.91 -10.56
N GLU A 61 -0.48 11.35 -10.94
CA GLU A 61 -1.58 12.12 -11.56
C GLU A 61 -2.51 12.79 -10.52
N MET A 62 -2.51 12.31 -9.26
CA MET A 62 -3.39 12.85 -8.20
C MET A 62 -2.72 13.90 -7.29
N ILE A 63 -1.39 14.04 -7.31
CA ILE A 63 -0.63 15.03 -6.50
C ILE A 63 -0.85 16.50 -6.95
N ASN A 64 -1.69 16.77 -7.96
CA ASN A 64 -2.15 18.13 -8.30
C ASN A 64 -3.48 18.53 -7.62
N GLN A 65 -3.97 17.78 -6.63
CA GLN A 65 -5.06 18.24 -5.77
C GLN A 65 -4.51 18.75 -4.41
N PRO A 66 -4.82 19.98 -4.00
CA PRO A 66 -4.44 20.47 -2.68
C PRO A 66 -5.22 19.67 -1.63
N VAL A 67 -4.53 18.85 -0.85
CA VAL A 67 -5.13 18.15 0.29
C VAL A 67 -5.42 19.18 1.38
N ILE A 68 -6.58 19.82 1.30
CA ILE A 68 -7.17 20.60 2.39
C ILE A 68 -7.53 19.60 3.49
N GLY A 69 -6.67 19.43 4.49
CA GLY A 69 -6.90 18.37 5.47
C GLY A 69 -6.01 18.29 6.69
N GLU A 70 -5.18 19.29 7.01
CA GLU A 70 -4.62 19.39 8.36
C GLU A 70 -5.72 19.84 9.32
N LYS A 71 -6.52 18.89 9.82
CA LYS A 71 -7.23 19.09 11.10
C LYS A 71 -6.18 19.17 12.19
N GLN A 72 -5.66 20.37 12.42
CA GLN A 72 -4.98 20.71 13.66
C GLN A 72 -6.01 20.63 14.79
N LYS A 73 -6.13 19.45 15.40
CA LYS A 73 -6.58 19.35 16.78
C LYS A 73 -5.54 20.03 17.65
N LYS A 74 -5.84 21.22 18.16
CA LYS A 74 -5.33 21.68 19.45
C LYS A 74 -6.45 22.38 20.21
N GLY A 75 -7.02 21.66 21.17
CA GLY A 75 -7.78 22.26 22.25
C GLY A 75 -6.87 22.75 23.37
N LYS A 76 -7.50 23.45 24.32
CA LYS A 76 -6.99 24.07 25.56
C LYS A 76 -6.19 25.36 25.31
N LYS A 77 -6.54 26.50 25.89
CA LYS A 77 -7.17 26.77 27.19
C LYS A 77 -7.77 28.17 27.16
#